data_AF-A0A7X5FCC6-F1
#
_entry.id   AF-A0A7X5FCC6-F1
#
_cell.length_a   1.000
_cell.length_b   1.000
_cell.length_c   1.000
_cell.angle_alpha   90.00
_cell.angle_beta   90.00
_cell.angle_gamma   90.00
#
_symmetry.space_group_name_H-M   'P 1'
#
loop_
_entity.id
_entity.type
_entity.pdbx_description
1 polymer ?
#
loop_
_entity_poly.entity_id
_entity_poly.type
_entity_poly.pdbx_seq_one_letter_code
_entity_poly.pdbx_strand_id
1 'polypeptide(L)'
;MEVFNNRELASIIWVIILLIWTLIKSKDFWKSLCGLVISIIRAWKIFFSIFIYTFFSIFVLYKIGIWNLSLIKITAFWLFGWAIIVLMNSSNNYKKQGYLKKIFKEIIGLTVIVSFISNLHSFSL
;
A
#
# COMPACT_ATOMS: atom_id res chain seq x y z
N MET A 1 8.80 5.99 26.73
CA MET A 1 8.35 5.52 25.41
C MET A 1 8.25 6.73 24.50
N GLU A 2 9.37 7.16 23.91
CA GLU A 2 9.33 8.12 22.80
C GLU A 2 9.27 7.28 21.52
N VAL A 3 8.06 7.11 20.99
CA VAL A 3 7.78 6.24 19.83
C VAL A 3 8.34 6.85 18.54
N PHE A 4 8.65 8.15 18.53
CA PHE A 4 9.17 8.87 17.38
C PHE A 4 10.44 9.65 17.76
N ASN A 5 11.48 9.51 16.95
CA ASN A 5 12.70 10.29 17.10
C ASN A 5 12.47 11.74 16.62
N ASN A 6 13.16 12.72 17.18
CA ASN A 6 13.03 14.15 16.86
C ASN A 6 13.16 14.43 15.34
N ARG A 7 13.97 13.64 14.63
CA ARG A 7 14.10 13.70 13.17
C ARG A 7 12.82 13.31 12.43
N GLU A 8 12.15 12.26 12.89
CA GLU A 8 10.90 11.76 12.30
C GLU A 8 9.79 12.78 12.53
N LEU A 9 9.74 13.33 13.74
CA LEU A 9 8.79 14.38 14.12
C LEU A 9 8.97 15.65 13.26
N ALA A 10 10.23 16.07 13.03
CA ALA A 10 10.54 17.18 12.13
C ALA A 10 10.13 16.89 10.67
N SER A 11 10.36 15.67 10.17
CA SER A 11 9.95 15.29 8.82
C SER A 11 8.44 15.29 8.65
N ILE A 12 7.70 14.81 9.64
CA ILE A 12 6.23 14.83 9.66
C ILE A 12 5.72 16.27 9.62
N ILE A 13 6.30 17.16 10.43
CA ILE A 13 5.93 18.57 10.44
C ILE A 13 6.15 19.22 9.06
N TRP A 14 7.31 19.02 8.43
CA TRP A 14 7.58 19.57 7.10
C TRP A 14 6.65 19.02 6.02
N VAL A 15 6.35 17.73 6.06
CA VAL A 15 5.38 17.11 5.13
C VAL A 15 3.99 17.71 5.32
N ILE A 16 3.55 17.93 6.56
CA ILE A 16 2.27 18.58 6.87
C ILE A 16 2.25 20.02 6.37
N ILE A 17 3.32 20.79 6.57
CA ILE A 17 3.41 22.18 6.10
C ILE A 17 3.32 22.23 4.57
N LEU A 18 4.05 21.38 3.87
CA LEU A 18 3.99 21.30 2.40
C LEU A 18 2.60 20.87 1.91
N LEU A 19 1.98 19.91 2.58
CA LEU A 19 0.60 19.50 2.29
C LEU A 19 -0.38 20.67 2.48
N ILE A 20 -0.34 21.37 3.60
CA ILE A 20 -1.20 22.52 3.87
C ILE A 20 -0.95 23.63 2.83
N TRP A 21 0.31 23.89 2.48
CA TRP A 21 0.65 24.89 1.47
C TRP A 21 0.08 24.56 0.09
N THR A 22 0.18 23.30 -0.34
CA THR A 22 -0.43 22.85 -1.61
C THR A 22 -1.96 22.87 -1.56
N LEU A 23 -2.55 22.49 -0.43
CA LEU A 23 -4.00 22.54 -0.15
C LEU A 23 -4.57 23.95 -0.24
N ILE A 24 -3.86 24.96 0.28
CA ILE A 24 -4.31 26.37 0.26
C ILE A 24 -4.15 26.95 -1.15
N LYS A 25 -3.07 26.61 -1.86
CA LYS A 25 -2.73 27.22 -3.15
C LYS A 25 -3.55 26.68 -4.32
N SER A 26 -4.11 25.47 -4.21
CA SER A 26 -4.81 24.82 -5.32
C SER A 26 -6.21 24.31 -4.95
N LYS A 27 -7.24 25.04 -5.40
CA LYS A 27 -8.64 24.57 -5.31
C LYS A 27 -8.87 23.27 -6.10
N ASP A 28 -8.08 23.06 -7.16
CA ASP A 28 -8.11 21.83 -7.97
C ASP A 28 -7.63 20.60 -7.19
N PHE A 29 -6.78 20.78 -6.17
CA PHE A 29 -6.35 19.69 -5.30
C PHE A 29 -7.49 19.20 -4.41
N TRP A 30 -8.30 20.10 -3.85
CA TRP A 30 -9.52 19.73 -3.14
C TRP A 30 -10.53 19.03 -4.05
N LYS A 31 -10.70 19.52 -5.28
CA LYS A 31 -11.58 18.87 -6.27
C LYS A 31 -11.08 17.46 -6.63
N SER A 32 -9.77 17.29 -6.73
CA SER A 32 -9.13 15.99 -6.97
C SER A 32 -9.25 15.06 -5.76
N LEU A 33 -9.04 15.55 -4.53
CA LEU A 33 -9.24 14.78 -3.30
C LEU A 33 -10.70 14.34 -3.13
N CYS A 34 -11.66 15.25 -3.32
CA CYS A 34 -13.08 14.90 -3.33
C CYS A 34 -13.40 13.89 -4.45
N GLY A 35 -12.83 14.07 -5.64
CA GLY A 35 -12.96 13.12 -6.74
C GLY A 35 -12.43 11.72 -6.38
N LEU A 36 -11.30 11.63 -5.68
CA LEU A 36 -10.72 10.38 -5.19
C LEU A 36 -11.62 9.73 -4.13
N VAL A 37 -12.08 10.49 -3.12
CA VAL A 37 -12.97 9.98 -2.07
C VAL A 37 -14.28 9.46 -2.65
N ILE A 38 -14.90 10.22 -3.58
CA ILE A 38 -16.12 9.80 -4.27
C ILE A 38 -15.87 8.55 -5.12
N SER A 39 -14.72 8.47 -5.79
CA SER A 39 -14.35 7.29 -6.59
C SER A 39 -14.15 6.05 -5.72
N ILE A 40 -13.53 6.20 -4.55
CA ILE A 40 -13.36 5.10 -3.57
C ILE A 40 -14.73 4.62 -3.07
N ILE A 41 -15.63 5.54 -2.71
CA ILE A 41 -16.99 5.22 -2.27
C ILE A 41 -17.77 4.50 -3.38
N ARG A 42 -17.65 4.98 -4.63
CA ARG A 42 -18.31 4.34 -5.78
C ARG A 42 -17.72 2.95 -6.09
N ALA A 43 -16.42 2.77 -5.84
CA ALA A 43 -15.71 1.49 -5.99
C ALA A 43 -15.74 0.61 -4.73
N TRP A 44 -16.59 0.91 -3.72
CA TRP A 44 -16.60 0.19 -2.44
C TRP A 44 -16.72 -1.32 -2.61
N LYS A 45 -17.52 -1.80 -3.59
CA LYS A 45 -17.67 -3.24 -3.88
C LYS A 45 -16.34 -3.91 -4.24
N ILE A 46 -15.47 -3.21 -4.97
CA ILE A 46 -14.15 -3.69 -5.39
C ILE A 46 -13.22 -3.76 -4.19
N PHE A 47 -13.19 -2.70 -3.38
CA PHE A 47 -12.41 -2.68 -2.13
C PHE A 47 -12.87 -3.75 -1.15
N PHE A 48 -14.18 -3.93 -0.99
CA PHE A 48 -14.76 -4.98 -0.17
C PHE A 48 -14.35 -6.38 -0.64
N SER A 49 -14.34 -6.62 -1.95
CA SER A 49 -13.87 -7.88 -2.53
C SER A 49 -12.38 -8.13 -2.24
N ILE A 50 -11.53 -7.10 -2.35
CA ILE A 50 -10.11 -7.18 -1.98
C ILE A 50 -9.92 -7.48 -0.49
N PHE A 51 -10.72 -6.86 0.38
CA PHE A 51 -10.65 -7.10 1.82
C PHE A 51 -11.05 -8.54 2.16
N ILE A 52 -12.14 -9.05 1.58
CA ILE A 52 -12.55 -10.46 1.73
C ILE A 52 -11.44 -11.40 1.24
N TYR A 53 -10.88 -11.13 0.06
CA TYR A 53 -9.82 -11.95 -0.51
C TYR A 53 -8.57 -11.99 0.37
N THR A 54 -8.17 -10.82 0.89
CA THR A 54 -7.01 -10.71 1.77
C THR A 54 -7.25 -11.42 3.09
N PHE A 55 -8.42 -11.23 3.71
CA PHE A 55 -8.77 -11.87 4.96
C PHE A 55 -8.81 -13.40 4.81
N PHE A 56 -9.42 -13.90 3.74
CA PHE A 56 -9.45 -15.32 3.44
C PHE A 56 -8.04 -15.88 3.21
N SER A 57 -7.20 -15.16 2.46
CA SER A 57 -5.81 -15.55 2.23
C SER A 57 -5.03 -15.63 3.54
N ILE A 58 -5.12 -14.62 4.40
CA ILE A 58 -4.49 -14.60 5.72
C ILE A 58 -4.98 -15.78 6.57
N PHE A 59 -6.29 -16.05 6.57
CA PHE A 59 -6.86 -17.16 7.33
C PHE A 59 -6.33 -18.53 6.87
N VAL A 60 -6.24 -18.75 5.56
CA VAL A 60 -5.67 -19.98 4.98
C VAL A 60 -4.19 -20.11 5.35
N LEU A 61 -3.40 -19.04 5.18
CA LEU A 61 -1.97 -19.08 5.51
C LEU A 61 -1.72 -19.24 7.02
N TYR A 62 -2.59 -18.69 7.87
CA TYR A 62 -2.54 -18.87 9.32
C TYR A 62 -2.80 -20.33 9.70
N LYS A 63 -3.80 -20.98 9.06
CA LYS A 63 -4.10 -22.41 9.26
C LYS A 63 -2.95 -23.33 8.85
N ILE A 64 -2.16 -22.94 7.84
CA ILE A 64 -0.99 -23.71 7.37
C ILE A 64 0.25 -23.41 8.24
N GLY A 65 0.16 -22.49 9.20
CA GLY A 65 1.27 -22.12 10.10
C GLY A 65 2.34 -21.24 9.44
N ILE A 66 2.11 -20.79 8.20
CA ILE A 66 3.04 -19.93 7.45
C ILE A 66 2.90 -18.47 7.89
N TRP A 67 1.70 -18.06 8.32
CA TRP A 67 1.41 -16.68 8.71
C TRP A 67 1.18 -16.55 10.21
N ASN A 68 1.74 -15.51 10.82
CA ASN A 68 1.65 -15.16 12.23
C ASN A 68 1.39 -13.64 12.37
N LEU A 69 0.89 -13.20 13.52
CA LEU A 69 0.54 -11.81 13.83
C LEU A 69 1.69 -10.81 13.60
N SER A 70 2.95 -11.24 13.67
CA SER A 70 4.11 -10.40 13.31
C SER A 70 4.04 -9.88 11.86
N LEU A 71 3.46 -10.66 10.94
CA LEU A 71 3.36 -10.34 9.53
C LEU A 71 2.26 -9.34 9.20
N ILE A 72 1.42 -8.94 10.17
CA ILE A 72 0.28 -8.06 9.93
C ILE A 72 0.71 -6.71 9.34
N LYS A 73 1.85 -6.17 9.82
CA LYS A 73 2.44 -4.91 9.33
C LYS A 73 2.88 -5.04 7.87
N ILE A 74 3.47 -6.17 7.53
CA ILE A 74 3.93 -6.48 6.17
C ILE A 74 2.76 -6.67 5.22
N THR A 75 1.71 -7.40 5.61
CA THR A 75 0.49 -7.54 4.79
C THR A 75 -0.25 -6.22 4.65
N ALA A 76 -0.27 -5.36 5.67
CA ALA A 76 -0.84 -4.02 5.56
C ALA A 76 -0.05 -3.16 4.56
N PHE A 77 1.29 -3.15 4.65
CA PHE A 77 2.13 -2.43 3.71
C PHE A 77 1.97 -2.95 2.27
N TRP A 78 1.86 -4.27 2.09
CA TRP A 78 1.59 -4.88 0.80
C TRP A 78 0.22 -4.49 0.24
N LEU A 79 -0.82 -4.47 1.09
CA LEU A 79 -2.18 -4.12 0.68
C LEU A 79 -2.29 -2.64 0.29
N PHE A 80 -1.80 -1.72 1.11
CA PHE A 80 -1.91 -0.29 0.83
C PHE A 80 -0.90 0.22 -0.20
N GLY A 81 0.28 -0.40 -0.29
CA GLY A 81 1.27 -0.06 -1.31
C GLY A 81 0.95 -0.76 -2.63
N TRP A 82 1.20 -2.06 -2.69
CA TRP A 82 1.21 -2.80 -3.95
C TRP A 82 -0.19 -3.11 -4.48
N ALA A 83 -1.10 -3.62 -3.63
CA ALA A 83 -2.41 -4.08 -4.11
C ALA A 83 -3.26 -2.94 -4.70
N ILE A 84 -3.19 -1.73 -4.12
CA ILE A 84 -3.85 -0.54 -4.66
C ILE A 84 -3.27 -0.14 -6.02
N ILE A 85 -1.94 -0.12 -6.17
CA ILE A 85 -1.29 0.22 -7.45
C ILE A 85 -1.70 -0.76 -8.55
N VAL A 86 -1.72 -2.06 -8.24
CA VAL A 86 -2.17 -3.09 -9.20
C VAL A 86 -3.64 -2.93 -9.54
N LEU A 87 -4.50 -2.62 -8.58
CA LEU A 87 -5.91 -2.35 -8.82
C LEU A 87 -6.09 -1.20 -9.82
N MET A 88 -5.40 -0.08 -9.58
CA MET A 88 -5.47 1.10 -10.44
C MET A 88 -4.98 0.78 -11.87
N ASN A 89 -3.85 0.08 -11.99
CA ASN A 89 -3.31 -0.32 -13.29
C ASN A 89 -4.17 -1.35 -14.03
N SER A 90 -4.90 -2.20 -13.29
CA SER A 90 -5.78 -3.23 -13.84
C SER A 90 -6.99 -2.64 -14.55
N SER A 91 -7.53 -1.53 -14.03
CA SER A 91 -8.68 -0.84 -14.63
C SER A 91 -8.46 -0.49 -16.12
N ASN A 92 -7.23 -0.16 -16.51
CA ASN A 92 -6.88 0.22 -17.88
C ASN A 92 -6.33 -0.92 -18.75
N ASN A 93 -5.83 -2.01 -18.18
CA ASN A 93 -5.00 -2.99 -18.92
C ASN A 93 -5.46 -4.45 -18.80
N TYR A 94 -6.57 -4.75 -18.12
CA TYR A 94 -7.02 -6.13 -17.86
C TYR A 94 -7.20 -7.02 -19.12
N LYS A 95 -7.44 -6.43 -20.30
CA LYS A 95 -7.62 -7.18 -21.57
C LYS A 95 -6.31 -7.53 -22.29
N LYS A 96 -5.16 -7.00 -21.86
CA LYS A 96 -3.88 -7.27 -22.54
C LYS A 96 -3.39 -8.68 -22.21
N GLN A 97 -3.14 -9.49 -23.24
CA GLN A 97 -2.49 -10.79 -23.09
C GLN A 97 -1.12 -10.59 -22.40
N GLY A 98 -0.83 -11.39 -21.38
CA GLY A 98 0.40 -11.28 -20.59
C GLY A 98 0.36 -10.32 -19.40
N TYR A 99 -0.76 -9.64 -19.13
CA TYR A 99 -0.90 -8.73 -17.99
C TYR A 99 -0.63 -9.42 -16.63
N LEU A 100 -1.14 -10.64 -16.43
CA LEU A 100 -0.89 -11.42 -15.22
C LEU A 100 0.60 -11.77 -15.03
N LYS A 101 1.29 -12.15 -16.12
CA LYS A 101 2.73 -12.46 -16.09
C LYS A 101 3.55 -11.23 -15.73
N LYS A 102 3.14 -10.05 -16.21
CA LYS A 102 3.76 -8.78 -15.85
C LYS A 102 3.59 -8.49 -14.35
N ILE A 103 2.36 -8.58 -13.83
CA ILE A 103 2.09 -8.36 -12.40
C ILE A 103 2.90 -9.33 -11.53
N PHE A 104 2.95 -10.62 -11.89
CA PHE A 104 3.69 -11.61 -11.13
C PHE A 104 5.19 -11.30 -11.05
N LYS A 105 5.79 -10.87 -12.18
CA LYS A 105 7.20 -10.47 -12.23
C LYS A 105 7.46 -9.22 -11.38
N GLU A 106 6.54 -8.25 -11.40
CA GLU A 106 6.67 -7.04 -10.60
C GLU A 106 6.49 -7.32 -9.09
N ILE A 107 5.53 -8.16 -8.70
CA ILE A 107 5.35 -8.62 -7.31
C ILE A 107 6.65 -9.25 -6.80
N ILE A 108 7.19 -10.22 -7.52
CA ILE A 108 8.41 -10.91 -7.11
C ILE A 108 9.58 -9.93 -7.04
N GLY A 109 9.76 -9.08 -8.06
CA GLY A 109 10.84 -8.09 -8.08
C GLY A 109 10.80 -7.17 -6.87
N LEU A 110 9.65 -6.57 -6.57
CA LEU A 110 9.51 -5.65 -5.44
C LEU A 110 9.56 -6.35 -4.08
N THR A 111 8.93 -7.52 -3.93
CA THR A 111 9.03 -8.28 -2.68
C THR A 111 10.47 -8.70 -2.41
N VAL A 112 11.22 -9.12 -3.44
CA VAL A 112 12.65 -9.43 -3.31
C VAL A 112 13.43 -8.18 -2.92
N ILE A 113 13.23 -7.04 -3.58
CA ILE A 113 13.94 -5.79 -3.24
C ILE A 113 13.62 -5.34 -1.80
N VAL A 114 12.34 -5.33 -1.41
CA VAL A 114 11.91 -4.88 -0.07
C VAL A 114 12.38 -5.85 1.01
N SER A 115 12.25 -7.16 0.80
CA SER A 115 12.75 -8.16 1.75
C SER A 115 14.28 -8.13 1.84
N PHE A 116 14.97 -7.88 0.73
CA PHE A 116 16.42 -7.73 0.70
C PHE A 116 16.88 -6.47 1.43
N ILE A 117 16.26 -5.31 1.18
CA ILE A 117 16.57 -4.07 1.92
C ILE A 117 16.23 -4.22 3.41
N SER A 118 15.07 -4.80 3.74
CA SER A 118 14.65 -4.99 5.13
C SER A 118 15.54 -5.97 5.89
N ASN A 119 16.01 -7.04 5.25
CA ASN A 119 16.93 -8.00 5.87
C ASN A 119 18.40 -7.51 5.84
N LEU A 120 18.81 -6.74 4.83
CA LEU A 120 20.12 -6.08 4.85
C LEU A 120 20.21 -5.01 5.93
N HIS A 121 19.09 -4.37 6.26
CA HIS A 121 19.03 -3.40 7.35
C HIS A 121 19.02 -4.06 8.74
N SER A 122 18.87 -5.38 8.82
CA SER A 122 19.29 -6.18 9.97
C SER A 122 20.81 -6.36 9.95
N PHE A 123 21.56 -5.25 9.89
CA PHE A 123 22.92 -5.27 10.42
C PHE A 123 22.78 -5.61 11.90
N SER A 124 23.34 -6.76 12.26
CA SER A 124 23.45 -7.22 13.64
C SER A 124 24.01 -6.11 14.51
N LEU A 125 23.17 -5.60 15.40
CA LEU A 125 23.59 -4.99 16.66
C LEU A 125 23.01 -5.88 17.76
#